data_AF-A0A8T9S9X5-F1
#
_entry.id   AF-A0A8T9S9X5-F1
#
_cell.length_a   1.000
_cell.length_b   1.000
_cell.length_c   1.000
_cell.angle_alpha   90.00
_cell.angle_beta   90.00
_cell.angle_gamma   90.00
#
_symmetry.space_group_name_H-M   'P 1'
#
loop_
_entity.id
_entity.type
_entity.pdbx_description
1 polymer ?
#
loop_
_entity_poly.entity_id
_entity_poly.type
_entity_poly.pdbx_seq_one_letter_code
_entity_poly.pdbx_strand_id
1 'polypeptide(L)'
;MKKLATLIAFGFCCAATRPAQAQGPDRAEYQQRFNNCDAERQRLAGKLDALRAEKQTALRELQQGYFCSKCKHSKTTIEKGGENFEAHLGRVKGERVAATQAEIAQNQNEFQDKIHNLEVDVDSKRLDCERVSMDYQKAYKSAQDRAQQDAQRDADARAQHAADEQQKALAAQKQKEEEERQARLEEQRRREEAERLRQAQLAANYLRFEEQMRDNNAITQAKLEEARRNGNLNGINQYSDDSRRNARNTVDGTNSGTLRRQAMGDGSGGYLSQAADYIREKRDSYFNKVTTDYAEKKLNQLFDQDDDDDGEYAPNVDIKSEIKSDAIHYLKNKFVQSSGPTIKELDRKYQEAVDEYEKYEPISLPNAFSEASSSVFKQLNAIVSGASSEEVEQMQKEFWDKTPKRYWVGVPRYYLPGPSKALVKDLAGFFTFK
;
A
#
# COMPACT_ATOMS: atom_id res chain seq x y z
N MET A 1 -27.24 -10.15 -27.80
CA MET A 1 -26.04 -10.84 -27.30
C MET A 1 -25.95 -10.66 -25.78
N LYS A 2 -26.49 -11.63 -25.03
CA LYS A 2 -26.51 -11.66 -23.56
C LYS A 2 -25.21 -12.36 -23.10
N LYS A 3 -24.26 -11.63 -22.51
CA LYS A 3 -23.05 -12.23 -21.95
C LYS A 3 -23.38 -12.78 -20.56
N LEU A 4 -23.20 -14.09 -20.42
CA LEU A 4 -23.23 -14.83 -19.16
C LEU A 4 -22.19 -14.24 -18.19
N ALA A 5 -22.67 -13.70 -17.08
CA ALA A 5 -21.87 -13.43 -15.90
C ALA A 5 -21.77 -14.74 -15.11
N THR A 6 -20.75 -15.55 -15.42
CA THR A 6 -20.40 -16.73 -14.61
C THR A 6 -19.74 -16.26 -13.33
N LEU A 7 -20.56 -16.01 -12.31
CA LEU A 7 -20.14 -15.87 -10.92
C LEU A 7 -19.59 -17.23 -10.46
N ILE A 8 -18.28 -17.42 -10.60
CA ILE A 8 -17.57 -18.51 -9.95
C ILE A 8 -17.56 -18.19 -8.46
N ALA A 9 -18.57 -18.70 -7.75
CA ALA A 9 -18.53 -18.80 -6.31
C ALA A 9 -17.43 -19.79 -5.94
N PHE A 10 -16.19 -19.29 -5.81
CA PHE A 10 -15.14 -19.99 -5.09
C PHE A 10 -15.61 -20.12 -3.65
N GLY A 11 -16.29 -21.22 -3.37
CA GLY A 11 -16.53 -21.71 -2.02
C GLY A 11 -15.18 -22.01 -1.41
N PHE A 12 -14.56 -20.97 -0.84
CA PHE A 12 -13.50 -21.11 0.15
C PHE A 12 -14.14 -21.86 1.31
N CYS A 13 -14.08 -23.19 1.23
CA CYS A 13 -14.39 -24.08 2.31
C CYS A 13 -13.32 -23.80 3.36
N CYS A 14 -13.57 -22.81 4.22
CA CYS A 14 -12.82 -22.55 5.44
C CYS A 14 -12.99 -23.78 6.33
N ALA A 15 -12.33 -24.89 5.97
CA ALA A 15 -11.90 -25.89 6.92
C ALA A 15 -10.91 -25.17 7.83
N ALA A 16 -11.46 -24.45 8.81
CA ALA A 16 -10.71 -23.90 9.92
C ALA A 16 -10.11 -25.13 10.61
N THR A 17 -8.91 -25.49 10.19
CA THR A 17 -8.06 -26.44 10.88
C THR A 17 -7.91 -25.85 12.27
N ARG A 18 -8.71 -26.38 13.20
CA ARG A 18 -8.59 -25.99 14.60
C ARG A 18 -7.13 -26.18 14.94
N PRO A 19 -6.42 -25.12 15.40
CA PRO A 19 -5.02 -25.26 15.76
C PRO A 19 -4.94 -26.44 16.70
N ALA A 20 -4.05 -27.38 16.40
CA ALA A 20 -3.85 -28.56 17.21
C ALA A 20 -3.71 -28.08 18.65
N GLN A 21 -4.70 -28.38 19.48
CA GLN A 21 -4.69 -27.93 20.86
C GLN A 21 -3.47 -28.57 21.48
N ALA A 22 -2.47 -27.75 21.85
CA ALA A 22 -1.28 -28.23 22.50
C ALA A 22 -1.73 -29.08 23.69
N GLN A 23 -1.38 -30.35 23.68
CA GLN A 23 -1.69 -31.25 24.77
C GLN A 23 -0.97 -30.70 26.00
N GLY A 24 -1.73 -30.07 26.89
CA GLY A 24 -1.22 -29.63 28.18
C GLY A 24 -0.69 -30.81 28.98
N PRO A 25 0.01 -30.54 30.11
CA PRO A 25 0.36 -31.60 31.04
C PRO A 25 -0.89 -32.42 31.42
N ASP A 26 -0.75 -33.74 31.54
CA ASP A 26 -1.87 -34.62 31.82
C ASP A 26 -2.54 -34.24 33.15
N ARG A 27 -3.73 -33.67 33.05
CA ARG A 27 -4.51 -33.21 34.20
C ARG A 27 -4.86 -34.38 35.13
N ALA A 28 -5.06 -35.58 34.59
CA ALA A 28 -5.39 -36.76 35.38
C ALA A 28 -4.20 -37.18 36.24
N GLU A 29 -2.99 -37.22 35.66
CA GLU A 29 -1.75 -37.52 36.39
C GLU A 29 -1.50 -36.49 37.50
N TYR A 30 -1.65 -35.19 37.20
CA TYR A 30 -1.54 -34.14 38.21
C TYR A 30 -2.53 -34.32 39.36
N GLN A 31 -3.81 -34.52 39.03
CA GLN A 31 -4.85 -34.67 40.05
C GLN A 31 -4.57 -35.86 40.96
N GLN A 32 -4.11 -36.98 40.39
CA GLN A 32 -3.72 -38.15 41.17
C GLN A 32 -2.54 -37.86 42.10
N ARG A 33 -1.47 -37.20 41.59
CA ARG A 33 -0.31 -36.83 42.40
C ARG A 33 -0.68 -35.88 43.54
N PHE A 34 -1.52 -34.89 43.27
CA PHE A 34 -2.00 -33.95 44.28
C PHE A 34 -2.86 -34.65 45.34
N ASN A 35 -3.83 -35.47 44.92
CA ASN A 35 -4.69 -36.23 45.83
C ASN A 35 -3.87 -37.16 46.73
N ASN A 36 -2.86 -37.85 46.18
CA ASN A 36 -1.96 -38.70 46.96
C ASN A 36 -1.14 -37.89 47.98
N CYS A 37 -0.66 -36.69 47.59
CA CYS A 37 0.06 -35.81 48.50
C CYS A 37 -0.84 -35.32 49.65
N ASP A 38 -2.04 -34.86 49.32
CA ASP A 38 -2.98 -34.34 50.31
C ASP A 38 -3.49 -35.44 51.26
N ALA A 39 -3.76 -36.64 50.76
CA ALA A 39 -4.12 -37.79 51.60
C ALA A 39 -3.03 -38.11 52.63
N GLU A 40 -1.76 -38.07 52.22
CA GLU A 40 -0.64 -38.31 53.14
C GLU A 40 -0.50 -37.19 54.18
N ARG A 41 -0.70 -35.93 53.77
CA ARG A 41 -0.74 -34.78 54.68
C ARG A 41 -1.87 -34.93 55.72
N GLN A 42 -3.08 -35.29 55.28
CA GLN A 42 -4.22 -35.52 56.16
C GLN A 42 -3.96 -36.66 57.15
N ARG A 43 -3.29 -37.73 56.69
CA ARG A 43 -2.87 -38.84 57.58
C ARG A 43 -1.90 -38.38 58.66
N LEU A 44 -0.92 -37.53 58.34
CA LEU A 44 0.01 -36.96 59.32
C LEU A 44 -0.69 -36.01 60.28
N ALA A 45 -1.59 -35.16 59.79
CA ALA A 45 -2.42 -34.28 60.62
C ALA A 45 -3.29 -35.08 61.61
N GLY A 46 -3.92 -36.16 61.15
CA GLY A 46 -4.69 -37.06 62.03
C GLY A 46 -3.84 -37.72 63.12
N LYS A 47 -2.59 -38.10 62.80
CA LYS A 47 -1.63 -38.59 63.81
C LYS A 47 -1.26 -37.51 64.83
N LEU A 48 -1.10 -36.26 64.38
CA LEU A 48 -0.78 -35.12 65.24
C LEU A 48 -1.90 -34.84 66.24
N ASP A 49 -3.15 -34.85 65.78
CA ASP A 49 -4.31 -34.66 66.66
C ASP A 49 -4.47 -35.82 67.65
N ALA A 50 -4.28 -37.06 67.20
CA ALA A 50 -4.28 -38.22 68.08
C ALA A 50 -3.18 -38.14 69.15
N LEU A 51 -1.98 -37.69 68.79
CA LEU A 51 -0.87 -37.53 69.72
C LEU A 51 -1.11 -36.41 70.75
N ARG A 52 -1.75 -35.31 70.34
CA ARG A 52 -2.17 -34.23 71.24
C ARG A 52 -3.22 -34.70 72.26
N ALA A 53 -4.20 -35.49 71.81
CA ALA A 53 -5.20 -36.10 72.68
C ALA A 53 -4.58 -37.12 73.65
N GLU A 54 -3.63 -37.92 73.17
CA GLU A 54 -2.86 -38.86 73.98
C GLU A 54 -2.06 -38.14 75.06
N LYS A 55 -1.34 -37.06 74.72
CA LYS A 55 -0.62 -36.24 75.70
C LYS A 55 -1.54 -35.78 76.83
N GLN A 56 -2.72 -35.24 76.51
CA GLN A 56 -3.67 -34.76 77.50
C GLN A 56 -4.18 -35.89 78.42
N THR A 57 -4.44 -37.06 77.84
CA THR A 57 -4.89 -38.24 78.59
C THR A 57 -3.78 -38.77 79.50
N ALA A 58 -2.57 -38.95 78.97
CA ALA A 58 -1.42 -39.44 79.73
C ALA A 58 -1.05 -38.50 80.89
N LEU A 59 -1.01 -37.18 80.67
CA LEU A 59 -0.73 -36.22 81.75
C LEU A 59 -1.79 -36.25 82.85
N ARG A 60 -3.06 -36.42 82.49
CA ARG A 60 -4.15 -36.58 83.47
C ARG A 60 -4.01 -37.87 84.28
N GLU A 61 -3.67 -38.98 83.62
CA GLU A 61 -3.45 -40.27 84.29
C GLU A 61 -2.28 -40.23 85.27
N LEU A 62 -1.17 -39.60 84.86
CA LEU A 62 0.01 -39.40 85.70
C LEU A 62 -0.33 -38.62 86.99
N GLN A 63 -1.19 -37.59 86.87
CA GLN A 63 -1.66 -36.78 88.01
C GLN A 63 -2.64 -37.55 88.92
N GLN A 64 -3.49 -38.42 88.36
CA GLN A 64 -4.51 -39.17 89.09
C GLN A 64 -3.99 -40.44 89.78
N GLY A 65 -2.72 -40.79 89.58
CA GLY A 65 -2.12 -41.99 90.16
C GLY A 65 -2.26 -43.26 89.33
N TYR A 66 -2.63 -43.14 88.06
CA TYR A 66 -2.66 -44.24 87.10
C TYR A 66 -1.28 -44.43 86.44
N PHE A 67 -0.26 -44.59 87.29
CA PHE A 67 1.13 -44.75 86.89
C PHE A 67 1.76 -45.88 87.70
N CYS A 68 2.45 -46.78 87.01
CA CYS A 68 3.05 -47.96 87.64
C CYS A 68 4.37 -47.58 88.34
N SER A 69 4.44 -47.81 89.65
CA SER A 69 5.62 -47.49 90.47
C SER A 69 6.92 -48.20 90.02
N LYS A 70 6.81 -49.33 89.31
CA LYS A 70 7.95 -50.16 88.89
C LYS A 70 8.46 -49.83 87.49
N CYS A 71 7.57 -49.79 86.49
CA CYS A 71 7.97 -49.59 85.09
C CYS A 71 7.86 -48.13 84.63
N LYS A 72 7.30 -47.24 85.44
CA LYS A 72 7.21 -45.80 85.14
C LYS A 72 6.45 -45.49 83.84
N HIS A 73 5.36 -46.22 83.59
CA HIS A 73 4.45 -45.98 82.47
C HIS A 73 3.04 -45.66 82.96
N SER A 74 2.34 -44.81 82.22
CA SER A 74 0.93 -44.51 82.47
C SER A 74 0.02 -45.67 82.05
N LYS A 75 -1.20 -45.66 82.55
CA LYS A 75 -2.24 -46.62 82.18
C LYS A 75 -2.44 -46.72 80.66
N THR A 76 -2.63 -45.59 79.97
CA THR A 76 -2.83 -45.57 78.51
C THR A 76 -1.66 -46.23 77.77
N THR A 77 -0.41 -46.01 78.20
CA THR A 77 0.77 -46.61 77.57
C THR A 77 0.78 -48.14 77.72
N ILE A 78 0.42 -48.65 78.90
CA ILE A 78 0.36 -50.10 79.16
C ILE A 78 -0.78 -50.75 78.37
N GLU A 79 -1.97 -50.13 78.39
CA GLU A 79 -3.16 -50.67 77.71
C GLU A 79 -3.01 -50.67 76.18
N LYS A 80 -2.27 -49.71 75.61
CA LYS A 80 -1.88 -49.76 74.19
C LYS A 80 -0.99 -50.96 73.83
N GLY A 81 -0.27 -51.51 74.79
CA GLY A 81 0.50 -52.75 74.65
C GLY A 81 -0.37 -54.01 74.64
N GLY A 82 -1.69 -53.89 74.84
CA GLY A 82 -2.64 -55.01 74.87
C GLY A 82 -2.81 -55.66 76.25
N GLU A 83 -2.14 -55.15 77.29
CA GLU A 83 -2.27 -55.64 78.66
C GLU A 83 -3.15 -54.70 79.49
N ASN A 84 -4.12 -55.22 80.24
CA ASN A 84 -4.91 -54.41 81.17
C ASN A 84 -4.02 -53.85 82.29
N PHE A 85 -4.23 -52.59 82.68
CA PHE A 85 -3.38 -51.92 83.67
C PHE A 85 -3.32 -52.62 85.03
N GLU A 86 -4.44 -53.15 85.54
CA GLU A 86 -4.47 -53.86 86.83
C GLU A 86 -3.75 -55.21 86.74
N ALA A 87 -3.92 -55.91 85.62
CA ALA A 87 -3.19 -57.15 85.35
C ALA A 87 -1.67 -56.90 85.28
N HIS A 88 -1.27 -55.80 84.63
CA HIS A 88 0.12 -55.37 84.58
C HIS A 88 0.69 -55.11 85.97
N LEU A 89 -0.01 -54.34 86.82
CA LEU A 89 0.41 -54.05 88.19
C LEU A 89 0.60 -55.34 89.00
N GLY A 90 -0.32 -56.29 88.89
CA GLY A 90 -0.20 -57.60 89.54
C GLY A 90 1.03 -58.39 89.06
N ARG A 91 1.28 -58.42 87.75
CA ARG A 91 2.41 -59.13 87.14
C ARG A 91 3.76 -58.55 87.55
N VAL A 92 3.93 -57.24 87.47
CA VAL A 92 5.20 -56.56 87.80
C VAL A 92 5.36 -56.28 89.30
N LYS A 93 4.36 -56.66 90.11
CA LYS A 93 4.27 -56.32 91.54
C LYS A 93 4.45 -54.81 91.77
N GLY A 94 3.79 -54.03 90.91
CA GLY A 94 3.76 -52.57 90.97
C GLY A 94 2.53 -52.08 91.72
N GLU A 95 2.55 -50.80 92.06
CA GLU A 95 1.43 -50.10 92.71
C GLU A 95 1.05 -48.87 91.89
N ARG A 96 -0.23 -48.50 91.96
CA ARG A 96 -0.70 -47.23 91.39
C ARG A 96 -0.20 -46.09 92.28
N VAL A 97 0.60 -45.19 91.72
CA VAL A 97 1.13 -44.02 92.45
C VAL A 97 1.00 -42.79 91.57
N ALA A 98 0.75 -41.62 92.16
CA ALA A 98 0.87 -40.36 91.43
C ALA A 98 2.33 -40.20 90.97
N ALA A 99 2.52 -39.82 89.71
CA ALA A 99 3.84 -39.50 89.21
C ALA A 99 4.37 -38.25 89.93
N THR A 100 5.67 -38.21 90.19
CA THR A 100 6.32 -37.02 90.74
C THR A 100 6.28 -35.88 89.72
N GLN A 101 6.42 -34.64 90.19
CA GLN A 101 6.43 -33.48 89.29
C GLN A 101 7.54 -33.55 88.23
N ALA A 102 8.69 -34.14 88.58
CA ALA A 102 9.79 -34.37 87.65
C ALA A 102 9.41 -35.38 86.55
N GLU A 103 8.75 -36.49 86.90
CA GLU A 103 8.29 -37.50 85.93
C GLU A 103 7.19 -36.95 85.01
N ILE A 104 6.29 -36.10 85.53
CA ILE A 104 5.27 -35.41 84.73
C ILE A 104 5.94 -34.46 83.74
N ALA A 105 6.90 -33.65 84.19
CA ALA A 105 7.63 -32.73 83.32
C ALA A 105 8.42 -33.48 82.23
N GLN A 106 9.07 -34.60 82.57
CA GLN A 106 9.76 -35.44 81.60
C GLN A 106 8.80 -35.97 80.52
N ASN A 107 7.67 -36.58 80.91
CA ASN A 107 6.68 -37.08 79.95
C ASN A 107 6.10 -35.95 79.10
N GLN A 108 5.85 -34.78 79.70
CA GLN A 108 5.38 -33.61 78.98
C GLN A 108 6.36 -33.18 77.89
N ASN A 109 7.66 -33.15 78.20
CA ASN A 109 8.72 -32.80 77.25
C ASN A 109 8.83 -33.85 76.14
N GLU A 110 8.79 -35.15 76.48
CA GLU A 110 8.81 -36.22 75.47
C GLU A 110 7.62 -36.13 74.49
N PHE A 111 6.42 -35.80 74.97
CA PHE A 111 5.28 -35.55 74.10
C PHE A 111 5.44 -34.25 73.30
N GLN A 112 6.01 -33.19 73.87
CA GLN A 112 6.29 -31.95 73.15
C GLN A 112 7.25 -32.18 71.99
N ASP A 113 8.33 -32.95 72.19
CA ASP A 113 9.29 -33.27 71.13
C ASP A 113 8.64 -34.08 70.01
N LYS A 114 7.83 -35.09 70.34
CA LYS A 114 7.10 -35.89 69.35
C LYS A 114 6.07 -35.06 68.58
N ILE A 115 5.32 -34.19 69.27
CA ILE A 115 4.36 -33.28 68.65
C ILE A 115 5.09 -32.33 67.71
N HIS A 116 6.22 -31.74 68.16
CA HIS A 116 7.01 -30.81 67.37
C HIS A 116 7.54 -31.48 66.09
N ASN A 117 8.14 -32.67 66.19
CA ASN A 117 8.62 -33.39 65.01
C ASN A 117 7.49 -33.68 64.01
N LEU A 118 6.31 -34.05 64.50
CA LEU A 118 5.17 -34.34 63.63
C LEU A 118 4.53 -33.07 63.04
N GLU A 119 4.60 -31.94 63.74
CA GLU A 119 4.25 -30.62 63.19
C GLU A 119 5.18 -30.26 62.02
N VAL A 120 6.49 -30.44 62.20
CA VAL A 120 7.48 -30.24 61.12
C VAL A 120 7.18 -31.15 59.93
N ASP A 121 6.84 -32.42 60.15
CA ASP A 121 6.48 -33.35 59.08
C ASP A 121 5.21 -32.91 58.32
N VAL A 122 4.18 -32.46 59.03
CA VAL A 122 2.93 -31.95 58.42
C VAL A 122 3.21 -30.71 57.58
N ASP A 123 3.99 -29.77 58.09
CA ASP A 123 4.35 -28.54 57.39
C ASP A 123 5.25 -28.79 56.18
N SER A 124 6.25 -29.66 56.33
CA SER A 124 7.08 -30.11 55.23
C SER A 124 6.22 -30.73 54.13
N LYS A 125 5.25 -31.58 54.50
CA LYS A 125 4.36 -32.20 53.52
C LYS A 125 3.41 -31.22 52.85
N ARG A 126 2.96 -30.18 53.57
CA ARG A 126 2.19 -29.07 52.98
C ARG A 126 3.00 -28.37 51.89
N LEU A 127 4.26 -28.03 52.16
CA LEU A 127 5.15 -27.39 51.19
C LEU A 127 5.41 -28.28 49.96
N ASP A 128 5.53 -29.60 50.15
CA ASP A 128 5.61 -30.55 49.02
C ASP A 128 4.36 -30.51 48.14
N CYS A 129 3.16 -30.49 48.73
CA CYS A 129 1.92 -30.43 47.95
C CYS A 129 1.77 -29.08 47.21
N GLU A 130 2.21 -27.97 47.83
CA GLU A 130 2.28 -26.67 47.17
C GLU A 130 3.22 -26.67 45.97
N ARG A 131 4.39 -27.34 46.09
CA ARG A 131 5.32 -27.51 44.97
C ARG A 131 4.69 -28.27 43.81
N VAL A 132 3.95 -29.35 44.07
CA VAL A 132 3.22 -30.09 43.01
C VAL A 132 2.23 -29.18 42.27
N SER A 133 1.53 -28.30 43.00
CA SER A 133 0.63 -27.31 42.39
C SER A 133 1.37 -26.27 41.53
N MET A 134 2.48 -25.72 42.04
CA MET A 134 3.31 -24.76 41.29
C MET A 134 3.92 -25.38 40.03
N ASP A 135 4.41 -26.61 40.12
CA ASP A 135 4.99 -27.34 38.98
C ASP A 135 3.96 -27.53 37.87
N TYR A 136 2.71 -27.86 38.22
CA TYR A 136 1.62 -27.96 37.25
C TYR A 136 1.28 -26.61 36.60
N GLN A 137 1.17 -25.53 37.38
CA GLN A 137 0.93 -24.19 36.84
C GLN A 137 2.04 -23.75 35.89
N LYS A 138 3.30 -24.02 36.25
CA LYS A 138 4.46 -23.72 35.41
C LYS A 138 4.44 -24.54 34.12
N ALA A 139 4.16 -25.84 34.21
CA ALA A 139 4.05 -26.71 33.04
C ALA A 139 2.91 -26.25 32.11
N TYR A 140 1.74 -25.94 32.66
CA TYR A 140 0.59 -25.43 31.91
C TYR A 140 0.90 -24.12 31.19
N LYS A 141 1.48 -23.14 31.90
CA LYS A 141 1.90 -21.87 31.30
C LYS A 141 2.92 -22.08 30.19
N SER A 142 3.93 -22.93 30.41
CA SER A 142 4.93 -23.21 29.37
C SER A 142 4.33 -23.89 28.13
N ALA A 143 3.31 -24.74 28.30
CA ALA A 143 2.60 -25.35 27.18
C ALA A 143 1.79 -24.32 26.39
N GLN A 144 1.15 -23.37 27.09
CA GLN A 144 0.44 -22.25 26.48
C GLN A 144 1.39 -21.32 25.71
N ASP A 145 2.53 -20.95 26.31
CA ASP A 145 3.53 -20.08 25.68
C ASP A 145 4.09 -20.74 24.40
N ARG A 146 4.37 -22.04 24.42
CA ARG A 146 4.78 -22.80 23.22
C ARG A 146 3.70 -22.79 22.14
N ALA A 147 2.44 -23.06 22.51
CA ALA A 147 1.33 -23.04 21.57
C ALA A 147 1.15 -21.67 20.89
N GLN A 148 1.35 -20.58 21.64
CA GLN A 148 1.33 -19.22 21.10
C GLN A 148 2.50 -18.97 20.15
N GLN A 149 3.71 -19.39 20.50
CA GLN A 149 4.89 -19.26 19.64
C GLN A 149 4.74 -20.04 18.33
N ASP A 150 4.24 -21.26 18.40
CA ASP A 150 4.01 -22.10 17.21
C ASP A 150 2.92 -21.48 16.31
N ALA A 151 1.83 -21.00 16.89
CA ALA A 151 0.78 -20.28 16.14
C ALA A 151 1.31 -19.01 15.47
N GLN A 152 2.21 -18.27 16.14
CA GLN A 152 2.85 -17.08 15.57
C GLN A 152 3.79 -17.45 14.42
N ARG A 153 4.62 -18.49 14.57
CA ARG A 153 5.49 -19.00 13.50
C ARG A 153 4.69 -19.44 12.27
N ASP A 154 3.57 -20.13 12.47
CA ASP A 154 2.68 -20.54 11.38
C ASP A 154 1.99 -19.34 10.71
N ALA A 155 1.67 -18.30 11.47
CA ALA A 155 1.13 -17.05 10.92
C ALA A 155 2.19 -16.32 10.08
N ASP A 156 3.41 -16.20 10.59
CA ASP A 156 4.53 -15.55 9.91
C ASP A 156 4.91 -16.31 8.63
N ALA A 157 4.96 -17.64 8.66
CA ALA A 157 5.22 -18.48 7.50
C ALA A 157 4.14 -18.31 6.40
N ARG A 158 2.86 -18.24 6.79
CA ARG A 158 1.76 -17.95 5.86
C ARG A 158 1.84 -16.55 5.27
N ALA A 159 2.22 -15.56 6.08
CA ALA A 159 2.40 -14.19 5.63
C ALA A 159 3.56 -14.08 4.63
N GLN A 160 4.67 -14.76 4.89
CA GLN A 160 5.82 -14.82 3.96
C GLN A 160 5.42 -15.48 2.63
N HIS A 161 4.73 -16.63 2.68
CA HIS A 161 4.25 -17.29 1.46
C HIS A 161 3.33 -16.39 0.63
N ALA A 162 2.39 -15.70 1.27
CA ALA A 162 1.50 -14.76 0.60
C ALA A 162 2.26 -13.58 -0.03
N ALA A 163 3.27 -13.05 0.66
CA ALA A 163 4.13 -11.99 0.14
C ALA A 163 4.94 -12.47 -1.10
N ASP A 164 5.49 -13.68 -1.05
CA ASP A 164 6.22 -14.27 -2.18
C ASP A 164 5.32 -14.49 -3.40
N GLU A 165 4.09 -14.98 -3.19
CA GLU A 165 3.10 -15.11 -4.26
C GLU A 165 2.73 -13.76 -4.88
N GLN A 166 2.54 -12.73 -4.04
CA GLN A 166 2.25 -11.38 -4.51
C GLN A 166 3.42 -10.80 -5.31
N GLN A 167 4.66 -11.03 -4.89
CA GLN A 167 5.85 -10.61 -5.64
C GLN A 167 5.96 -11.31 -7.00
N LYS A 168 5.70 -12.63 -7.05
CA LYS A 168 5.66 -13.38 -8.31
C LYS A 168 4.58 -12.87 -9.26
N ALA A 169 3.38 -12.59 -8.74
CA ALA A 169 2.29 -12.03 -9.53
C ALA A 169 2.66 -10.65 -10.10
N LEU A 170 3.27 -9.78 -9.29
CA LEU A 170 3.74 -8.47 -9.74
C LEU A 170 4.85 -8.57 -10.80
N ALA A 171 5.78 -9.50 -10.63
CA ALA A 171 6.85 -9.73 -11.61
C ALA A 171 6.27 -10.22 -12.96
N ALA A 172 5.31 -11.14 -12.93
CA ALA A 172 4.62 -11.62 -14.13
C ALA A 172 3.83 -10.49 -14.82
N GLN A 173 3.18 -9.62 -14.05
CA GLN A 173 2.49 -8.44 -14.60
C GLN A 173 3.47 -7.49 -15.31
N LYS A 174 4.62 -7.20 -14.68
CA LYS A 174 5.65 -6.33 -15.29
C LYS A 174 6.22 -6.92 -16.59
N GLN A 175 6.45 -8.23 -16.63
CA GLN A 175 6.89 -8.91 -17.85
C GLN A 175 5.87 -8.77 -18.97
N LYS A 176 4.58 -9.00 -18.67
CA LYS A 176 3.51 -8.83 -19.65
C LYS A 176 3.40 -7.38 -20.15
N GLU A 177 3.50 -6.40 -19.25
CA GLU A 177 3.49 -4.97 -19.63
C GLU A 177 4.70 -4.61 -20.52
N GLU A 178 5.86 -5.20 -20.28
CA GLU A 178 7.05 -5.03 -21.11
C GLU A 178 6.90 -5.69 -22.49
N GLU A 179 6.36 -6.91 -22.57
CA GLU A 179 6.05 -7.58 -23.84
C GLU A 179 5.06 -6.77 -24.67
N GLU A 180 3.98 -6.28 -24.05
CA GLU A 180 3.00 -5.41 -24.72
C GLU A 180 3.63 -4.10 -25.20
N ARG A 181 4.55 -3.52 -24.41
CA ARG A 181 5.31 -2.32 -24.81
C ARG A 181 6.20 -2.61 -26.01
N GLN A 182 6.90 -3.75 -26.04
CA GLN A 182 7.75 -4.14 -27.17
C GLN A 182 6.91 -4.38 -28.43
N ALA A 183 5.77 -5.06 -28.32
CA ALA A 183 4.85 -5.28 -29.43
C ALA A 183 4.32 -3.95 -30.02
N ARG A 184 3.97 -2.98 -29.16
CA ARG A 184 3.56 -1.64 -29.61
C ARG A 184 4.67 -0.91 -30.38
N LEU A 185 5.92 -1.00 -29.90
CA LEU A 185 7.07 -0.39 -30.57
C LEU A 185 7.40 -1.06 -31.91
N GLU A 186 7.22 -2.37 -32.01
CA GLU A 186 7.40 -3.09 -33.28
C GLU A 186 6.29 -2.71 -34.27
N GLU A 187 5.03 -2.67 -33.82
CA GLU A 187 3.91 -2.23 -34.66
C GLU A 187 4.11 -0.81 -35.17
N GLN A 188 4.58 0.10 -34.31
CA GLN A 188 4.91 1.47 -34.71
C GLN A 188 6.00 1.49 -35.81
N ARG A 189 7.08 0.72 -35.64
CA ARG A 189 8.13 0.61 -36.66
C ARG A 189 7.60 0.06 -37.99
N ARG A 190 6.72 -0.93 -37.96
CA ARG A 190 6.07 -1.46 -39.17
C ARG A 190 5.19 -0.41 -39.86
N ARG A 191 4.49 0.44 -39.10
CA ARG A 191 3.69 1.54 -39.64
C ARG A 191 4.57 2.61 -40.29
N GLU A 192 5.65 3.01 -39.63
CA GLU A 192 6.62 3.99 -40.15
C GLU A 192 7.30 3.47 -41.43
N GLU A 193 7.68 2.19 -41.49
CA GLU A 193 8.26 1.59 -42.68
C GLU A 193 7.24 1.50 -43.83
N ALA A 194 6.00 1.11 -43.55
CA ALA A 194 4.92 1.09 -44.54
C ALA A 194 4.63 2.49 -45.10
N GLU A 195 4.66 3.51 -44.24
CA GLU A 195 4.51 4.91 -44.65
C GLU A 195 5.69 5.37 -45.52
N ARG A 196 6.92 5.03 -45.14
CA ARG A 196 8.12 5.34 -45.94
C ARG A 196 8.06 4.69 -47.33
N LEU A 197 7.63 3.41 -47.40
CA LEU A 197 7.43 2.72 -48.68
C LEU A 197 6.34 3.38 -49.52
N ARG A 198 5.23 3.80 -48.90
CA ARG A 198 4.16 4.54 -49.58
C ARG A 198 4.65 5.87 -50.13
N GLN A 199 5.43 6.64 -49.36
CA GLN A 199 6.03 7.89 -49.81
C GLN A 199 7.01 7.67 -50.97
N ALA A 200 7.84 6.63 -50.92
CA ALA A 200 8.75 6.26 -52.01
C ALA A 200 7.99 5.90 -53.30
N GLN A 201 6.89 5.14 -53.20
CA GLN A 201 6.02 4.83 -54.34
C GLN A 201 5.38 6.09 -54.93
N LEU A 202 4.90 7.01 -54.09
CA LEU A 202 4.36 8.29 -54.55
C LEU A 202 5.42 9.13 -55.28
N ALA A 203 6.64 9.21 -54.74
CA ALA A 203 7.75 9.91 -55.39
C ALA A 203 8.11 9.28 -56.75
N ALA A 204 8.17 7.95 -56.84
CA ALA A 204 8.42 7.24 -58.10
C ALA A 204 7.29 7.45 -59.13
N ASN A 205 6.03 7.51 -58.69
CA ASN A 205 4.90 7.84 -59.56
C ASN A 205 4.97 9.28 -60.06
N TYR A 206 5.38 10.21 -59.20
CA TYR A 206 5.56 11.61 -59.57
C TYR A 206 6.65 11.79 -60.63
N LEU A 207 7.81 11.13 -60.47
CA LEU A 207 8.87 11.15 -61.49
C LEU A 207 8.40 10.61 -62.85
N ARG A 208 7.64 9.51 -62.86
CA ARG A 208 7.05 8.96 -64.10
C ARG A 208 6.07 9.94 -64.75
N PHE A 209 5.30 10.66 -63.95
CA PHE A 209 4.38 11.67 -64.45
C PHE A 209 5.14 12.88 -65.06
N GLU A 210 6.21 13.35 -64.40
CA GLU A 210 7.06 14.42 -64.94
C GLU A 210 7.71 14.02 -66.27
N GLU A 211 8.21 12.78 -66.37
CA GLU A 211 8.76 12.24 -67.61
C GLU A 211 7.71 12.23 -68.73
N GLN A 212 6.51 11.71 -68.46
CA GLN A 212 5.40 11.71 -69.42
C GLN A 212 5.01 13.13 -69.86
N MET A 213 5.02 14.11 -68.95
CA MET A 213 4.74 15.51 -69.28
C MET A 213 5.85 16.14 -70.11
N ARG A 214 7.12 15.79 -69.85
CA ARG A 214 8.26 16.23 -70.67
C ARG A 214 8.16 15.66 -72.08
N ASP A 215 7.87 14.38 -72.23
CA ASP A 215 7.71 13.72 -73.54
C ASP A 215 6.53 14.30 -74.31
N ASN A 216 5.39 14.49 -73.66
CA ASN A 216 4.22 15.14 -74.26
C ASN A 216 4.56 16.56 -74.74
N ASN A 217 5.32 17.34 -73.96
CA ASN A 217 5.77 18.67 -74.37
C ASN A 217 6.75 18.61 -75.55
N ALA A 218 7.70 17.67 -75.56
CA ALA A 218 8.63 17.49 -76.67
C ALA A 218 7.92 17.12 -77.98
N ILE A 219 6.99 16.16 -77.93
CA ILE A 219 6.09 15.83 -79.06
C ILE A 219 5.33 17.09 -79.47
N THR A 220 4.90 17.88 -78.48
CA THR A 220 4.10 19.07 -78.75
C THR A 220 4.91 20.13 -79.51
N GLN A 221 6.17 20.33 -79.13
CA GLN A 221 7.08 21.25 -79.80
C GLN A 221 7.43 20.77 -81.21
N ALA A 222 7.72 19.48 -81.38
CA ALA A 222 8.05 18.90 -82.68
C ALA A 222 6.91 19.12 -83.71
N LYS A 223 5.65 18.89 -83.31
CA LYS A 223 4.49 19.13 -84.17
C LYS A 223 4.28 20.62 -84.50
N LEU A 224 4.53 21.52 -83.55
CA LEU A 224 4.49 22.96 -83.79
C LEU A 224 5.55 23.40 -84.81
N GLU A 225 6.76 22.85 -84.70
CA GLU A 225 7.84 23.11 -85.66
C GLU A 225 7.51 22.57 -87.05
N GLU A 226 6.94 21.37 -87.15
CA GLU A 226 6.48 20.79 -88.42
C GLU A 226 5.40 21.66 -89.08
N ALA A 227 4.40 22.11 -88.31
CA ALA A 227 3.37 23.02 -88.80
C ALA A 227 3.94 24.35 -89.32
N ARG A 228 4.98 24.88 -88.65
CA ARG A 228 5.72 26.07 -89.11
C ARG A 228 6.47 25.82 -90.42
N ARG A 229 7.14 24.67 -90.57
CA ARG A 229 7.87 24.31 -91.80
C ARG A 229 6.94 24.15 -93.00
N ASN A 230 5.74 23.62 -92.79
CA ASN A 230 4.78 23.34 -93.86
C ASN A 230 3.92 24.56 -94.26
N GLY A 231 4.12 25.73 -93.65
CA GLY A 231 3.41 26.98 -94.01
C GLY A 231 1.90 26.98 -93.75
N ASN A 232 1.35 25.93 -93.15
CA ASN A 232 -0.08 25.77 -92.89
C ASN A 232 -0.40 26.06 -91.42
N LEU A 233 -0.58 27.36 -91.12
CA LEU A 233 -0.89 27.84 -89.77
C LEU A 233 -2.36 27.61 -89.35
N ASN A 234 -3.24 27.20 -90.27
CA ASN A 234 -4.66 26.96 -89.97
C ASN A 234 -4.89 25.74 -89.05
N GLY A 235 -3.91 24.85 -88.89
CA GLY A 235 -3.96 23.71 -87.96
C GLY A 235 -3.67 24.06 -86.49
N ILE A 236 -3.18 25.27 -86.19
CA ILE A 236 -2.75 25.66 -84.83
C ILE A 236 -3.92 25.70 -83.83
N ASN A 237 -5.12 26.05 -84.28
CA ASN A 237 -6.31 26.06 -83.40
C ASN A 237 -6.82 24.65 -83.08
N GLN A 238 -6.85 23.74 -84.07
CA GLN A 238 -7.13 22.31 -83.82
C GLN A 238 -6.07 21.70 -82.88
N TYR A 239 -4.83 22.17 -83.00
CA TYR A 239 -3.72 21.71 -82.18
C TYR A 239 -3.80 22.15 -80.72
N SER A 240 -4.21 23.39 -80.44
CA SER A 240 -4.53 23.86 -79.08
C SER A 240 -5.57 22.95 -78.43
N ASP A 241 -6.60 22.57 -79.18
CA ASP A 241 -7.67 21.74 -78.69
C ASP A 241 -7.25 20.28 -78.51
N ASP A 242 -6.42 19.72 -79.39
CA ASP A 242 -5.84 18.38 -79.25
C ASP A 242 -4.81 18.30 -78.13
N SER A 243 -4.01 19.35 -77.92
CA SER A 243 -3.07 19.42 -76.78
C SER A 243 -3.83 19.55 -75.46
N ARG A 244 -4.93 20.32 -75.42
CA ARG A 244 -5.85 20.36 -74.26
C ARG A 244 -6.56 19.02 -74.06
N ARG A 245 -6.96 18.34 -75.14
CA ARG A 245 -7.63 17.05 -75.10
C ARG A 245 -6.66 15.94 -74.69
N ASN A 246 -5.41 15.96 -75.13
CA ASN A 246 -4.36 15.04 -74.69
C ASN A 246 -3.90 15.33 -73.26
N ALA A 247 -3.81 16.59 -72.84
CA ALA A 247 -3.56 16.93 -71.44
C ALA A 247 -4.72 16.45 -70.55
N ARG A 248 -5.98 16.64 -70.98
CA ARG A 248 -7.16 16.04 -70.30
C ARG A 248 -7.09 14.53 -70.31
N ASN A 249 -6.86 13.88 -71.44
CA ASN A 249 -6.80 12.42 -71.55
C ASN A 249 -5.61 11.83 -70.79
N THR A 250 -4.51 12.58 -70.61
CA THR A 250 -3.39 12.17 -69.75
C THR A 250 -3.76 12.35 -68.29
N VAL A 251 -4.40 13.46 -67.90
CA VAL A 251 -4.87 13.65 -66.52
C VAL A 251 -5.99 12.65 -66.15
N ASP A 252 -6.88 12.34 -67.08
CA ASP A 252 -8.01 11.43 -66.91
C ASP A 252 -7.60 9.96 -67.09
N GLY A 253 -6.68 9.68 -68.03
CA GLY A 253 -6.23 8.34 -68.45
C GLY A 253 -4.97 7.84 -67.74
N THR A 254 -4.09 8.73 -67.25
CA THR A 254 -3.05 8.37 -66.27
C THR A 254 -3.73 8.21 -64.91
N ASN A 255 -4.43 7.08 -64.76
CA ASN A 255 -4.85 6.50 -63.49
C ASN A 255 -5.78 7.35 -62.60
N SER A 256 -6.55 8.33 -63.11
CA SER A 256 -7.56 9.01 -62.27
C SER A 256 -8.60 8.03 -61.70
N GLY A 257 -8.87 6.89 -62.37
CA GLY A 257 -9.77 5.84 -61.88
C GLY A 257 -9.11 4.77 -61.01
N THR A 258 -7.81 4.56 -61.13
CA THR A 258 -7.06 3.49 -60.45
C THR A 258 -6.36 4.02 -59.19
N LEU A 259 -5.74 5.21 -59.26
CA LEU A 259 -5.25 5.94 -58.09
C LEU A 259 -6.42 6.36 -57.19
N ARG A 260 -7.58 6.75 -57.75
CA ARG A 260 -8.77 7.07 -56.97
C ARG A 260 -9.41 5.83 -56.34
N ARG A 261 -9.41 4.66 -56.99
CA ARG A 261 -9.87 3.40 -56.38
C ARG A 261 -8.90 2.84 -55.34
N GLN A 262 -7.59 2.92 -55.55
CA GLN A 262 -6.58 2.55 -54.55
C GLN A 262 -6.52 3.56 -53.38
N ALA A 263 -6.87 4.83 -53.59
CA ALA A 263 -6.96 5.83 -52.52
C ALA A 263 -8.29 5.83 -51.75
N MET A 264 -9.38 5.33 -52.35
CA MET A 264 -10.70 5.23 -51.68
C MET A 264 -10.92 3.87 -50.99
N GLY A 265 -10.04 2.88 -51.19
CA GLY A 265 -10.15 1.56 -50.57
C GLY A 265 -9.97 1.58 -49.05
N ASP A 266 -9.15 2.49 -48.53
CA ASP A 266 -8.70 2.46 -47.13
C ASP A 266 -8.93 3.81 -46.43
N GLY A 267 -10.19 4.26 -46.33
CA GLY A 267 -10.70 5.21 -45.32
C GLY A 267 -9.98 6.56 -45.07
N SER A 268 -8.98 6.94 -45.87
CA SER A 268 -8.09 8.09 -45.64
C SER A 268 -8.34 9.20 -46.66
N GLY A 269 -9.58 9.72 -46.69
CA GLY A 269 -10.02 10.77 -47.63
C GLY A 269 -9.36 12.15 -47.47
N GLY A 270 -8.47 12.34 -46.48
CA GLY A 270 -7.77 13.62 -46.26
C GLY A 270 -6.57 13.85 -47.18
N TYR A 271 -5.91 12.79 -47.66
CA TYR A 271 -4.62 12.94 -48.34
C TYR A 271 -4.76 13.45 -49.79
N LEU A 272 -5.88 13.18 -50.46
CA LEU A 272 -6.15 13.69 -51.81
C LEU A 272 -6.65 15.13 -51.82
N SER A 273 -7.34 15.60 -50.77
CA SER A 273 -7.62 17.04 -50.65
C SER A 273 -6.30 17.77 -50.41
N GLN A 274 -5.44 17.27 -49.53
CA GLN A 274 -4.12 17.85 -49.29
C GLN A 274 -3.19 17.77 -50.50
N ALA A 275 -3.20 16.68 -51.29
CA ALA A 275 -2.39 16.60 -52.52
C ALA A 275 -2.95 17.47 -53.65
N ALA A 276 -4.27 17.55 -53.80
CA ALA A 276 -4.90 18.45 -54.77
C ALA A 276 -4.70 19.92 -54.36
N ASP A 277 -4.78 20.23 -53.07
CA ASP A 277 -4.51 21.55 -52.51
C ASP A 277 -3.02 21.86 -52.57
N TYR A 278 -2.11 20.89 -52.38
CA TYR A 278 -0.66 21.05 -52.58
C TYR A 278 -0.28 21.26 -54.04
N ILE A 279 -0.91 20.56 -54.99
CA ILE A 279 -0.72 20.80 -56.43
C ILE A 279 -1.29 22.17 -56.81
N ARG A 280 -2.44 22.55 -56.25
CA ARG A 280 -3.03 23.89 -56.45
C ARG A 280 -2.14 24.97 -55.84
N GLU A 281 -1.63 24.77 -54.64
CA GLU A 281 -0.68 25.62 -53.93
C GLU A 281 0.66 25.67 -54.64
N LYS A 282 1.19 24.59 -55.22
CA LYS A 282 2.44 24.60 -55.99
C LYS A 282 2.25 25.26 -57.34
N ARG A 283 1.11 25.07 -58.01
CA ARG A 283 0.73 25.81 -59.22
C ARG A 283 0.61 27.29 -58.91
N ASP A 284 -0.10 27.64 -57.85
CA ASP A 284 -0.33 29.02 -57.42
C ASP A 284 0.95 29.62 -56.84
N SER A 285 1.86 28.82 -56.26
CA SER A 285 3.20 29.20 -55.82
C SER A 285 4.16 29.37 -57.00
N TYR A 286 4.04 28.59 -58.08
CA TYR A 286 4.83 28.81 -59.29
C TYR A 286 4.33 30.05 -60.03
N PHE A 287 3.01 30.23 -60.08
CA PHE A 287 2.38 31.43 -60.64
C PHE A 287 2.75 32.66 -59.81
N ASN A 288 2.60 32.58 -58.49
CA ASN A 288 2.99 33.59 -57.53
C ASN A 288 4.49 33.83 -57.63
N LYS A 289 5.38 32.83 -57.56
CA LYS A 289 6.84 33.00 -57.70
C LYS A 289 7.24 33.64 -59.03
N VAL A 290 6.53 33.41 -60.13
CA VAL A 290 6.78 34.14 -61.38
C VAL A 290 6.31 35.60 -61.31
N THR A 291 5.17 35.89 -60.68
CA THR A 291 4.70 37.27 -60.42
C THR A 291 5.43 37.97 -59.25
N THR A 292 5.96 37.20 -58.31
CA THR A 292 6.64 37.61 -57.08
C THR A 292 8.12 37.80 -57.39
N ASP A 293 8.79 36.96 -58.19
CA ASP A 293 10.15 37.25 -58.70
C ASP A 293 10.15 38.53 -59.57
N TYR A 294 9.05 38.81 -60.28
CA TYR A 294 8.87 40.06 -61.03
C TYR A 294 8.60 41.26 -60.12
N ALA A 295 7.90 41.07 -58.99
CA ALA A 295 7.62 42.10 -57.99
C ALA A 295 8.79 42.33 -57.01
N GLU A 296 9.51 41.28 -56.58
CA GLU A 296 10.72 41.26 -55.74
C GLU A 296 11.91 41.81 -56.49
N LYS A 297 12.09 41.56 -57.80
CA LYS A 297 13.10 42.31 -58.59
C LYS A 297 12.83 43.82 -58.64
N LYS A 298 11.56 44.22 -58.47
CA LYS A 298 11.11 45.62 -58.41
C LYS A 298 11.18 46.19 -56.99
N LEU A 299 11.00 45.36 -55.96
CA LEU A 299 11.04 45.73 -54.53
C LEU A 299 12.45 45.69 -53.94
N ASN A 300 13.31 44.75 -54.35
CA ASN A 300 14.73 44.67 -53.97
C ASN A 300 15.58 45.71 -54.72
N GLN A 301 15.04 46.36 -55.76
CA GLN A 301 15.59 47.61 -56.30
C GLN A 301 15.21 48.86 -55.46
N LEU A 302 14.30 48.71 -54.49
CA LEU A 302 13.74 49.82 -53.69
C LEU A 302 14.11 49.78 -52.20
N PHE A 303 14.51 48.62 -51.62
CA PHE A 303 14.67 48.46 -50.16
C PHE A 303 15.78 47.50 -49.72
N ASP A 304 16.92 47.45 -50.43
CA ASP A 304 18.12 46.79 -49.89
C ASP A 304 18.67 47.63 -48.73
N GLN A 305 18.31 47.27 -47.49
CA GLN A 305 19.13 47.50 -46.29
C GLN A 305 18.57 46.73 -45.08
N ASP A 306 19.45 45.89 -44.55
CA ASP A 306 19.66 45.62 -43.12
C ASP A 306 18.94 44.42 -42.45
N ASP A 307 19.81 43.45 -42.15
CA ASP A 307 20.07 42.83 -40.85
C ASP A 307 19.75 41.33 -40.70
N ASP A 308 20.83 40.58 -40.91
CA ASP A 308 21.17 39.32 -40.25
C ASP A 308 21.17 39.52 -38.73
N ASP A 309 20.49 38.66 -37.98
CA ASP A 309 20.84 38.44 -36.58
C ASP A 309 20.54 36.98 -36.18
N ASP A 310 21.64 36.27 -36.01
CA ASP A 310 21.85 34.88 -35.67
C ASP A 310 22.16 34.73 -34.17
N GLY A 311 21.54 33.74 -33.51
CA GLY A 311 21.87 33.41 -32.11
C GLY A 311 20.93 32.34 -31.56
N GLU A 312 21.22 31.05 -31.76
CA GLU A 312 22.05 30.17 -30.92
C GLU A 312 21.39 29.78 -29.58
N TYR A 313 21.13 28.48 -29.45
CA TYR A 313 20.23 27.83 -28.49
C TYR A 313 21.05 27.25 -27.32
N ALA A 314 20.85 27.75 -26.08
CA ALA A 314 21.49 27.20 -24.88
C ALA A 314 20.46 26.49 -23.95
N PRO A 315 20.77 25.31 -23.36
CA PRO A 315 19.83 24.50 -22.60
C PRO A 315 19.99 24.74 -21.09
N ASN A 316 19.17 25.62 -20.52
CA ASN A 316 18.81 25.57 -19.10
C ASN A 316 17.53 26.40 -18.90
N VAL A 317 16.41 25.70 -18.74
CA VAL A 317 15.10 26.32 -18.61
C VAL A 317 14.93 26.74 -17.15
N ASP A 318 15.12 28.04 -16.89
CA ASP A 318 14.76 28.70 -15.63
C ASP A 318 13.26 28.47 -15.35
N ILE A 319 12.89 28.11 -14.12
CA ILE A 319 11.47 27.94 -13.71
C ILE A 319 10.63 29.18 -14.05
N LYS A 320 11.23 30.38 -14.08
CA LYS A 320 10.53 31.58 -14.60
C LYS A 320 10.14 31.47 -16.06
N SER A 321 10.95 30.82 -16.90
CA SER A 321 10.64 30.60 -18.32
C SER A 321 9.58 29.53 -18.55
N GLU A 322 9.49 28.53 -17.66
CA GLU A 322 8.44 27.50 -17.67
C GLU A 322 7.08 28.09 -17.24
N ILE A 323 7.07 28.90 -16.16
CA ILE A 323 5.87 29.63 -15.72
C ILE A 323 5.41 30.66 -16.76
N LYS A 324 6.35 31.31 -17.45
CA LYS A 324 6.05 32.24 -18.55
C LYS A 324 5.44 31.49 -19.76
N SER A 325 5.93 30.30 -20.07
CA SER A 325 5.36 29.43 -21.12
C SER A 325 3.93 28.98 -20.79
N ASP A 326 3.69 28.53 -19.56
CA ASP A 326 2.37 28.08 -19.10
C ASP A 326 1.37 29.24 -19.01
N ALA A 327 1.80 30.42 -18.57
CA ALA A 327 0.98 31.63 -18.58
C ALA A 327 0.62 32.06 -20.01
N ILE A 328 1.56 31.99 -20.97
CA ILE A 328 1.31 32.28 -22.38
C ILE A 328 0.33 31.27 -22.99
N HIS A 329 0.46 29.99 -22.66
CA HIS A 329 -0.46 28.95 -23.13
C HIS A 329 -1.87 29.10 -22.55
N TYR A 330 -1.98 29.40 -21.25
CA TYR A 330 -3.26 29.69 -20.59
C TYR A 330 -3.93 30.93 -21.16
N LEU A 331 -3.16 32.01 -21.40
CA LEU A 331 -3.66 33.25 -21.99
C LEU A 331 -4.08 33.06 -23.46
N LYS A 332 -3.32 32.30 -24.27
CA LYS A 332 -3.73 31.93 -25.64
C LYS A 332 -5.06 31.18 -25.64
N ASN A 333 -5.24 30.25 -24.72
CA ASN A 333 -6.46 29.45 -24.63
C ASN A 333 -7.67 30.30 -24.20
N LYS A 334 -7.46 31.28 -23.30
CA LYS A 334 -8.50 32.25 -22.89
C LYS A 334 -8.81 33.29 -23.97
N PHE A 335 -7.83 33.74 -24.74
CA PHE A 335 -7.99 34.69 -25.83
C PHE A 335 -8.78 34.11 -27.00
N VAL A 336 -8.59 32.81 -27.27
CA VAL A 336 -9.37 32.07 -28.28
C VAL A 336 -10.83 31.84 -27.82
N GLN A 337 -11.12 31.93 -26.52
CA GLN A 337 -12.42 31.56 -25.94
C GLN A 337 -13.27 32.72 -25.41
N SER A 338 -12.80 33.98 -25.38
CA SER A 338 -13.60 35.07 -24.79
C SER A 338 -13.48 36.41 -25.52
N SER A 339 -14.63 36.96 -25.89
CA SER A 339 -14.82 38.37 -26.23
C SER A 339 -14.82 39.22 -24.94
N GLY A 340 -13.62 39.51 -24.43
CA GLY A 340 -13.32 40.39 -23.27
C GLY A 340 -12.56 39.67 -22.15
N PRO A 341 -11.79 40.33 -21.25
CA PRO A 341 -11.49 41.76 -21.05
C PRO A 341 -10.20 42.23 -21.77
N THR A 342 -9.90 43.54 -21.72
CA THR A 342 -8.67 44.11 -22.35
C THR A 342 -7.41 43.64 -21.63
N ILE A 343 -6.30 43.52 -22.37
CA ILE A 343 -4.97 43.07 -21.88
C ILE A 343 -4.56 43.77 -20.57
N LYS A 344 -4.92 45.05 -20.40
CA LYS A 344 -4.66 45.83 -19.18
C LYS A 344 -5.33 45.27 -17.92
N GLU A 345 -6.53 44.69 -18.03
CA GLU A 345 -7.25 44.16 -16.87
C GLU A 345 -6.74 42.76 -16.46
N LEU A 346 -6.24 41.99 -17.43
CA LEU A 346 -5.54 40.73 -17.17
C LEU A 346 -4.18 40.97 -16.50
N ASP A 347 -3.43 41.96 -16.98
CA ASP A 347 -2.15 42.35 -16.39
C ASP A 347 -2.33 42.85 -14.95
N ARG A 348 -3.36 43.68 -14.68
CA ARG A 348 -3.69 44.11 -13.31
C ARG A 348 -3.96 42.93 -12.37
N LYS A 349 -4.78 41.96 -12.79
CA LYS A 349 -5.09 40.78 -11.96
C LYS A 349 -3.88 39.86 -11.77
N TYR A 350 -2.98 39.80 -12.76
CA TYR A 350 -1.71 39.08 -12.64
C TYR A 350 -0.81 39.75 -11.60
N GLN A 351 -0.63 41.07 -11.67
CA GLN A 351 0.18 41.80 -10.70
C GLN A 351 -0.39 41.73 -9.28
N GLU A 352 -1.73 41.83 -9.11
CA GLU A 352 -2.37 41.61 -7.80
C GLU A 352 -2.08 40.23 -7.21
N ALA A 353 -2.04 39.19 -8.04
CA ALA A 353 -1.71 37.83 -7.61
C ALA A 353 -0.22 37.66 -7.29
N VAL A 354 0.67 38.33 -8.01
CA VAL A 354 2.12 38.35 -7.73
C VAL A 354 2.40 39.10 -6.43
N ASP A 355 1.83 40.29 -6.24
CA ASP A 355 1.97 41.09 -5.02
C ASP A 355 1.40 40.36 -3.79
N GLU A 356 0.33 39.59 -3.97
CA GLU A 356 -0.18 38.74 -2.91
C GLU A 356 0.75 37.55 -2.63
N TYR A 357 1.34 36.95 -3.66
CA TYR A 357 2.31 35.86 -3.53
C TYR A 357 3.61 36.29 -2.81
N GLU A 358 4.10 37.50 -3.07
CA GLU A 358 5.31 38.05 -2.45
C GLU A 358 5.15 38.33 -0.94
N LYS A 359 3.92 38.42 -0.42
CA LYS A 359 3.65 38.55 1.02
C LYS A 359 3.92 37.26 1.81
N TYR A 360 4.18 36.14 1.14
CA TYR A 360 4.38 34.85 1.81
C TYR A 360 5.86 34.45 1.83
N GLU A 361 6.51 34.51 2.99
CA GLU A 361 7.90 34.04 3.18
C GLU A 361 8.07 32.59 2.72
N PRO A 362 9.10 32.24 1.92
CA PRO A 362 9.33 30.87 1.47
C PRO A 362 9.75 29.98 2.64
N ILE A 363 8.86 29.08 3.06
CA ILE A 363 9.20 27.97 3.95
C ILE A 363 9.53 26.77 3.07
N SER A 364 10.70 26.17 3.29
CA SER A 364 11.12 24.98 2.55
C SER A 364 10.16 23.81 2.82
N LEU A 365 9.88 23.01 1.80
CA LEU A 365 9.04 21.80 1.89
C LEU A 365 9.40 20.88 3.08
N PRO A 366 10.69 20.65 3.40
CA PRO A 366 11.09 19.87 4.57
C PRO A 366 10.62 20.49 5.91
N ASN A 367 10.68 21.82 6.05
CA ASN A 367 10.23 22.49 7.27
C ASN A 367 8.71 22.41 7.42
N ALA A 368 7.96 22.59 6.33
CA ALA A 368 6.51 22.42 6.32
C ALA A 368 6.09 20.97 6.67
N PHE A 369 6.84 19.97 6.19
CA PHE A 369 6.58 18.56 6.50
C PHE A 369 6.90 18.21 7.96
N SER A 370 7.99 18.76 8.51
CA SER A 370 8.38 18.59 9.92
C SER A 370 7.33 19.18 10.87
N GLU A 371 6.81 20.37 10.57
CA GLU A 371 5.77 21.01 11.39
C GLU A 371 4.43 20.27 11.32
N ALA A 372 4.02 19.80 10.13
CA ALA A 372 2.79 19.04 9.95
C ALA A 372 2.85 17.67 10.66
N SER A 373 3.97 16.94 10.53
CA SER A 373 4.15 15.65 11.22
C SER A 373 4.18 15.81 12.73
N SER A 374 4.90 16.81 13.26
CA SER A 374 4.92 17.14 14.69
C SER A 374 3.52 17.43 15.25
N SER A 375 2.68 18.15 14.50
CA SER A 375 1.29 18.43 14.88
C SER A 375 0.44 17.16 14.97
N VAL A 376 0.53 16.29 13.96
CA VAL A 376 -0.23 15.01 13.93
C VAL A 376 0.19 14.10 15.08
N PHE A 377 1.49 14.00 15.37
CA PHE A 377 1.98 13.21 16.50
C PHE A 377 1.54 13.77 17.85
N LYS A 378 1.45 15.11 18.00
CA LYS A 378 0.89 15.73 19.21
C LYS A 378 -0.59 15.40 19.41
N GLN A 379 -1.38 15.42 18.34
CA GLN A 379 -2.81 15.07 18.39
C GLN A 379 -3.01 13.59 18.74
N LEU A 380 -2.24 12.69 18.13
CA LEU A 380 -2.29 11.26 18.44
C LEU A 380 -1.90 10.98 19.89
N ASN A 381 -0.81 11.60 20.38
CA ASN A 381 -0.41 11.46 21.78
C ASN A 381 -1.46 12.01 22.75
N ALA A 382 -2.13 13.11 22.42
CA ALA A 382 -3.21 13.67 23.23
C ALA A 382 -4.40 12.70 23.33
N ILE A 383 -4.82 12.10 22.20
CA ILE A 383 -5.89 11.08 22.16
C ILE A 383 -5.52 9.86 23.00
N VAL A 384 -4.29 9.35 22.86
CA VAL A 384 -3.80 8.19 23.65
C VAL A 384 -3.73 8.52 25.14
N SER A 385 -3.49 9.79 25.48
CA SER A 385 -3.42 10.28 26.86
C SER A 385 -4.78 10.65 27.45
N GLY A 386 -5.88 10.43 26.72
CA GLY A 386 -7.25 10.65 27.19
C GLY A 386 -7.76 12.09 27.04
N ALA A 387 -7.18 12.89 26.15
CA ALA A 387 -7.68 14.23 25.84
C ALA A 387 -9.13 14.18 25.33
N SER A 388 -9.92 15.18 25.67
CA SER A 388 -11.31 15.29 25.22
C SER A 388 -11.38 15.62 23.72
N SER A 389 -12.53 15.37 23.10
CA SER A 389 -12.75 15.75 21.70
C SER A 389 -12.61 17.26 21.46
N GLU A 390 -12.96 18.09 22.44
CA GLU A 390 -12.83 19.56 22.35
C GLU A 390 -11.36 20.00 22.39
N GLU A 391 -10.52 19.34 23.20
CA GLU A 391 -9.08 19.61 23.24
C GLU A 391 -8.40 19.26 21.91
N VAL A 392 -8.78 18.13 21.30
CA VAL A 392 -8.26 17.72 19.99
C VAL A 392 -8.71 18.69 18.89
N GLU A 393 -9.97 19.14 18.92
CA GLU A 393 -10.51 20.09 17.95
C GLU A 393 -9.84 21.47 18.06
N GLN A 394 -9.55 21.92 19.29
CA GLN A 394 -8.81 23.17 19.52
C GLN A 394 -7.37 23.08 19.02
N MET A 395 -6.67 21.96 19.24
CA MET A 395 -5.33 21.72 18.69
C MET A 395 -5.33 21.70 17.16
N GLN A 396 -6.36 21.12 16.55
CA GLN A 396 -6.52 21.11 15.10
C GLN A 396 -6.75 22.52 14.55
N LYS A 397 -7.60 23.31 15.21
CA LYS A 397 -7.86 24.71 14.85
C LYS A 397 -6.61 25.57 14.94
N GLU A 398 -5.84 25.46 16.03
CA GLU A 398 -4.58 26.19 16.17
C GLU A 398 -3.55 25.82 15.10
N PHE A 399 -3.50 24.56 14.69
CA PHE A 399 -2.64 24.13 13.59
C PHE A 399 -3.06 24.79 12.27
N TRP A 400 -4.35 24.79 11.94
CA TRP A 400 -4.85 25.40 10.70
C TRP A 400 -4.70 26.93 10.68
N ASP A 401 -4.90 27.58 11.83
CA ASP A 401 -4.73 29.03 11.97
C ASP A 401 -3.26 29.45 11.80
N LYS A 402 -2.31 28.57 12.15
CA LYS A 402 -0.86 28.80 11.99
C LYS A 402 -0.29 28.30 10.66
N THR A 403 -1.01 27.43 9.94
CA THR A 403 -0.54 26.85 8.68
C THR A 403 -0.86 27.77 7.50
N PRO A 404 0.15 28.28 6.75
CA PRO A 404 -0.10 29.18 5.62
C PRO A 404 -1.03 28.56 4.57
N LYS A 405 -2.02 29.33 4.11
CA LYS A 405 -3.11 28.85 3.23
C LYS A 405 -2.63 28.18 1.93
N ARG A 406 -1.44 28.52 1.43
CA ARG A 406 -0.86 27.88 0.23
C ARG A 406 -0.58 26.38 0.38
N TYR A 407 -0.48 25.87 1.61
CA TYR A 407 -0.30 24.44 1.88
C TYR A 407 -1.62 23.67 2.01
N TRP A 408 -2.77 24.37 2.05
CA TRP A 408 -4.08 23.72 2.18
C TRP A 408 -4.46 22.89 0.96
N VAL A 409 -3.83 23.14 -0.20
CA VAL A 409 -4.09 22.41 -1.45
C VAL A 409 -3.39 21.03 -1.48
N GLY A 410 -2.40 20.78 -0.62
CA GLY A 410 -1.63 19.53 -0.60
C GLY A 410 -1.89 18.60 0.60
N VAL A 411 -2.39 19.12 1.71
CA VAL A 411 -2.47 18.38 2.99
C VAL A 411 -3.72 17.50 3.17
N PRO A 412 -4.93 17.80 2.66
CA PRO A 412 -6.13 17.03 3.03
C PRO A 412 -6.31 15.68 2.30
N ARG A 413 -5.60 15.44 1.18
CA ARG A 413 -5.88 14.28 0.33
C ARG A 413 -5.22 12.97 0.78
N TYR A 414 -4.18 13.02 1.60
CA TYR A 414 -3.35 11.84 1.88
C TYR A 414 -3.61 11.16 3.23
N TYR A 415 -4.30 11.79 4.18
CA TYR A 415 -4.31 11.33 5.59
C TYR A 415 -5.68 11.10 6.24
N LEU A 416 -6.81 11.13 5.52
CA LEU A 416 -8.13 10.88 6.11
C LEU A 416 -8.85 9.67 5.46
N PRO A 417 -8.91 8.50 6.11
CA PRO A 417 -9.67 7.36 5.60
C PRO A 417 -11.15 7.42 6.05
N GLY A 418 -11.98 8.18 5.32
CA GLY A 418 -13.47 8.16 5.35
C GLY A 418 -14.20 8.36 6.71
N PRO A 419 -15.55 8.40 6.77
CA PRO A 419 -16.50 8.97 5.84
C PRO A 419 -16.90 10.40 6.30
N SER A 420 -16.08 11.42 6.04
CA SER A 420 -16.43 12.82 6.30
C SER A 420 -16.99 13.52 5.05
N LYS A 421 -18.06 12.96 4.46
CA LYS A 421 -18.79 13.64 3.38
C LYS A 421 -19.46 14.94 3.85
N ALA A 422 -19.63 15.15 5.15
CA ALA A 422 -20.16 16.38 5.72
C ALA A 422 -19.13 17.53 5.69
N LEU A 423 -17.89 17.28 6.09
CA LEU A 423 -16.85 18.32 6.17
C LEU A 423 -16.41 18.85 4.80
N VAL A 424 -16.38 17.97 3.79
CA VAL A 424 -16.07 18.37 2.40
C VAL A 424 -17.21 19.18 1.78
N LYS A 425 -18.46 18.96 2.22
CA LYS A 425 -19.63 19.70 1.72
C LYS A 425 -19.72 21.11 2.29
N ASP A 426 -19.33 21.29 3.56
CA ASP A 426 -19.27 22.61 4.20
C ASP A 426 -18.07 23.45 3.70
N LEU A 427 -16.93 22.82 3.41
CA LEU A 427 -15.78 23.51 2.81
C LEU A 427 -16.03 23.88 1.33
N ALA A 428 -16.79 23.09 0.58
CA ALA A 428 -17.18 23.45 -0.79
C ALA A 428 -18.15 24.66 -0.84
N GLY A 429 -18.99 24.83 0.18
CA GLY A 429 -19.88 25.99 0.31
C GLY A 429 -19.13 27.31 0.60
N PHE A 430 -17.92 27.22 1.18
CA PHE A 430 -17.08 28.39 1.47
C PHE A 430 -16.36 28.95 0.24
N PHE A 431 -16.29 28.21 -0.87
CA PHE A 431 -15.61 28.61 -2.12
C PHE A 431 -16.54 29.14 -3.22
N THR A 432 -17.85 29.24 -2.98
CA THR A 432 -18.73 30.06 -3.82
C THR A 432 -18.68 31.51 -3.34
N PHE A 433 -17.78 32.29 -3.92
CA PHE A 433 -17.77 33.75 -3.79
C PHE A 433 -19.07 34.34 -4.36
N LYS A 434 -19.74 35.16 -3.55
CA LYS A 434 -20.51 36.31 -4.03
C LYS A 434 -19.59 37.52 -4.13
#